data_AF-A0A6V7WR49-F1
#
_entry.id   AF-A0A6V7WR49-F1
#
_cell.length_a   1.000
_cell.length_b   1.000
_cell.length_c   1.000
_cell.angle_alpha   90.00
_cell.angle_beta   90.00
_cell.angle_gamma   90.00
#
_symmetry.space_group_name_H-M   'P 1'
#
loop_
_entity.id
_entity.type
_entity.pdbx_description
1 polymer ?
#
loop_
_entity_poly.entity_id
_entity_poly.type
_entity_poly.pdbx_seq_one_letter_code
_entity_poly.pdbx_strand_id
1 'polypeptide(L)'
;MNDTSLFEEVKGDYLFFSTKDTIRTVYTVLDSFVLFVGLSMNSLLIYLIRTKTAAGMEIYKKLLYMSCFMDLIVSFWTFIVQPIPVISHGYRTVLMNGIFRKSSQPIRYAVYLIWVQMLIFS
;
A
#
# COMPACT_ATOMS: atom_id res chain seq x y z
N MET A 1 -10.14 21.94 38.77
CA MET A 1 -9.63 21.33 37.52
C MET A 1 -8.25 21.92 37.30
N ASN A 2 -7.22 21.08 37.27
CA ASN A 2 -5.82 21.51 37.30
C ASN A 2 -5.39 21.90 35.89
N ASP A 3 -5.11 23.17 35.62
CA ASP A 3 -4.78 23.67 34.27
C ASP A 3 -3.57 22.96 33.63
N THR A 4 -2.72 22.35 34.45
CA THR A 4 -1.57 21.55 34.00
C THR A 4 -1.96 20.24 33.31
N SER A 5 -3.08 19.58 33.67
CA SER A 5 -3.49 18.34 33.00
C SER A 5 -4.03 18.60 31.59
N LEU A 6 -4.70 19.74 31.39
CA LEU A 6 -5.24 20.14 30.10
C LEU A 6 -4.13 20.51 29.11
N PHE A 7 -3.05 21.14 29.59
CA PHE A 7 -1.87 21.43 28.77
C PHE A 7 -1.08 20.17 28.37
N GLU A 8 -1.01 19.16 29.22
CA GLU A 8 -0.37 17.87 28.88
C GLU A 8 -1.19 17.07 27.86
N GLU A 9 -2.51 17.05 27.99
CA GLU A 9 -3.41 16.37 27.05
C GLU A 9 -3.36 17.00 25.66
N VAL A 10 -3.43 18.34 25.61
CA VAL A 10 -3.31 19.13 24.37
C VAL A 10 -1.93 18.95 23.71
N LYS A 11 -0.84 18.94 24.50
CA LYS A 11 0.52 18.71 23.98
C LYS A 11 0.70 17.27 23.48
N GLY A 12 0.09 16.29 24.16
CA GLY A 12 0.03 14.90 23.73
C GLY A 12 -0.68 14.73 22.40
N ASP A 13 -1.80 15.42 22.21
CA ASP A 13 -2.57 15.41 20.96
C ASP A 13 -1.79 16.03 19.80
N TYR A 14 -1.13 17.18 19.99
CA TYR A 14 -0.33 17.78 18.93
C TYR A 14 0.86 16.91 18.51
N LEU A 15 1.52 16.26 19.47
CA LEU A 15 2.64 15.37 19.19
C LEU A 15 2.16 14.08 18.51
N PHE A 16 1.00 13.58 18.89
CA PHE A 16 0.36 12.41 18.29
C PHE A 16 -0.12 12.67 16.84
N PHE A 17 -0.72 13.83 16.58
CA PHE A 17 -1.09 14.26 15.22
C PHE A 17 0.14 14.49 14.35
N SER A 18 1.16 15.18 14.87
CA SER A 18 2.42 15.45 14.15
C SER A 18 3.15 14.15 13.78
N THR A 19 3.25 13.19 14.70
CA THR A 19 3.94 11.91 14.47
C THR A 19 3.22 11.07 13.40
N LYS A 20 1.88 11.07 13.38
CA LYS A 20 1.11 10.35 12.37
C LYS A 20 1.32 10.90 10.97
N ASP A 21 1.50 12.20 10.81
CA ASP A 21 1.72 12.79 9.50
C ASP A 21 3.13 12.51 8.98
N THR A 22 4.16 12.52 9.84
CA THR A 22 5.51 12.08 9.44
C THR A 22 5.52 10.61 9.04
N ILE A 23 4.89 9.72 9.82
CA ILE A 23 4.80 8.28 9.48
C ILE A 23 4.14 8.12 8.11
N ARG A 24 3.00 8.78 7.88
CA ARG A 24 2.29 8.73 6.60
C ARG A 24 3.17 9.18 5.44
N THR A 25 3.90 10.28 5.58
CA THR A 25 4.80 10.77 4.54
C THR A 25 5.89 9.76 4.22
N VAL A 26 6.54 9.17 5.23
CA VAL A 26 7.58 8.16 5.03
C VAL A 26 7.02 6.96 4.26
N TYR A 27 5.86 6.44 4.69
CA TYR A 27 5.22 5.32 4.01
C TYR A 27 4.84 5.67 2.57
N THR A 28 4.31 6.87 2.29
CA THR A 28 3.97 7.30 0.92
C THR A 28 5.20 7.41 0.03
N VAL A 29 6.32 7.92 0.54
CA VAL A 29 7.57 8.01 -0.23
C VAL A 29 8.11 6.62 -0.55
N LEU A 30 8.15 5.72 0.45
CA LEU A 30 8.59 4.34 0.25
C LEU A 30 7.70 3.60 -0.75
N ASP A 31 6.38 3.73 -0.61
CA ASP A 31 5.42 3.08 -1.49
C ASP A 31 5.49 3.61 -2.93
N SER A 32 5.69 4.93 -3.10
CA SER A 32 5.92 5.53 -4.43
C SER A 32 7.21 5.00 -5.08
N PHE A 33 8.27 4.82 -4.29
CA PHE A 33 9.53 4.24 -4.77
C PHE A 33 9.35 2.78 -5.18
N VAL A 34 8.69 1.97 -4.34
CA VAL A 34 8.39 0.57 -4.63
C VAL A 34 7.51 0.45 -5.87
N LEU A 35 6.49 1.30 -6.04
CA LEU A 35 5.67 1.33 -7.24
C LEU A 35 6.52 1.61 -8.48
N PHE A 36 7.37 2.63 -8.46
CA PHE A 36 8.22 2.97 -9.61
C PHE A 36 9.17 1.84 -9.99
N VAL A 37 9.85 1.24 -9.01
CA VAL A 37 10.76 0.11 -9.23
C VAL A 37 9.99 -1.13 -9.70
N GLY A 38 8.85 -1.42 -9.09
CA GLY A 38 7.99 -2.55 -9.45
C GLY A 38 7.49 -2.44 -10.89
N LEU A 39 7.02 -1.26 -11.31
CA LEU A 39 6.59 -1.01 -12.68
C LEU A 39 7.73 -1.15 -13.69
N SER A 40 8.91 -0.61 -13.38
CA SER A 40 10.06 -0.66 -14.28
C SER A 40 10.60 -2.09 -14.44
N MET A 41 10.73 -2.84 -13.33
CA MET A 41 11.20 -4.22 -13.36
C MET A 41 10.19 -5.16 -14.04
N ASN A 42 8.90 -5.03 -13.77
CA ASN A 42 7.87 -5.84 -14.44
C ASN A 42 7.78 -5.54 -15.94
N SER A 43 7.93 -4.27 -16.33
CA SER A 43 8.00 -3.89 -17.75
C SER A 43 9.24 -4.47 -18.44
N LEU A 44 10.39 -4.48 -17.76
CA LEU A 44 11.61 -5.11 -18.25
C LEU A 44 11.43 -6.64 -18.37
N LEU A 45 10.78 -7.29 -17.41
CA LEU A 45 10.50 -8.72 -17.45
C LEU A 45 9.62 -9.08 -18.66
N ILE A 46 8.56 -8.30 -18.89
CA ILE A 46 7.69 -8.41 -20.07
C ILE A 46 8.52 -8.28 -21.36
N TYR A 47 9.42 -7.31 -21.43
CA TYR A 47 10.32 -7.14 -22.58
C TYR A 47 11.25 -8.36 -22.79
N LEU A 48 11.82 -8.90 -21.72
CA LEU A 48 12.68 -10.08 -21.79
C LEU A 48 11.91 -11.34 -22.19
N ILE A 49 10.69 -11.53 -21.70
CA ILE A 49 9.81 -12.65 -22.07
C ILE A 49 9.51 -12.61 -23.58
N ARG A 50 9.31 -11.42 -24.14
CA ARG A 50 9.09 -11.23 -25.58
C ARG A 50 10.32 -11.53 -26.41
N THR A 51 11.48 -11.08 -25.97
CA THR A 51 12.70 -11.05 -26.80
C THR A 51 13.62 -12.25 -26.63
N LYS A 52 13.58 -12.94 -25.48
CA LYS A 52 14.58 -13.97 -25.12
C LYS A 52 14.01 -15.34 -24.80
N THR A 53 12.69 -15.51 -24.66
CA THR A 53 12.14 -16.82 -24.30
C THR A 53 11.98 -17.73 -25.52
N ALA A 54 12.55 -18.93 -25.43
CA ALA A 54 12.55 -19.95 -26.48
C ALA A 54 11.13 -20.30 -26.98
N ALA A 55 11.02 -20.65 -28.26
CA ALA A 55 9.74 -20.92 -28.92
C ALA A 55 9.00 -22.15 -28.36
N GLY A 56 9.71 -23.11 -27.76
CA GLY A 56 9.11 -24.35 -27.22
C GLY A 56 8.46 -24.23 -25.84
N MET A 57 8.45 -23.07 -25.20
CA MET A 57 7.95 -22.88 -23.82
C MET A 57 6.73 -21.96 -23.72
N GLU A 58 5.72 -22.17 -24.57
CA GLU A 58 4.54 -21.30 -24.63
C GLU A 58 3.72 -21.24 -23.33
N ILE A 59 3.55 -22.38 -22.66
CA ILE A 59 2.85 -22.45 -21.37
C ILE A 59 3.58 -21.63 -20.31
N TYR A 60 4.91 -21.72 -20.27
CA TYR A 60 5.74 -20.98 -19.33
C TYR A 60 5.72 -19.46 -19.61
N LYS A 61 5.74 -19.06 -20.89
CA LYS A 61 5.54 -17.65 -21.29
C LYS A 61 4.22 -17.12 -20.76
N LYS A 62 3.13 -17.86 -20.94
CA LYS A 62 1.79 -17.45 -20.48
C LYS A 62 1.75 -17.30 -18.96
N LEU A 63 2.37 -18.21 -18.21
CA LEU A 63 2.40 -18.18 -16.75
C LEU A 63 3.23 -16.99 -16.23
N LEU A 64 4.37 -16.71 -16.85
CA LEU A 64 5.19 -15.53 -16.56
C LEU A 64 4.45 -14.22 -16.85
N TYR A 65 3.72 -14.13 -17.97
CA TYR A 65 2.90 -12.94 -18.25
C TYR A 65 1.82 -12.71 -17.20
N MET A 66 1.13 -13.78 -16.79
CA MET A 66 0.11 -13.66 -15.74
C MET A 66 0.74 -13.22 -14.42
N SER A 67 1.93 -13.73 -14.07
CA SER A 67 2.67 -13.28 -12.88
C SER A 67 3.00 -11.80 -12.95
N CYS A 68 3.63 -11.34 -14.04
CA CYS A 68 3.95 -9.91 -14.21
C CYS A 68 2.69 -9.03 -14.15
N PHE A 69 1.58 -9.49 -14.73
CA PHE A 69 0.34 -8.71 -14.73
C PHE A 69 -0.28 -8.63 -13.33
N MET A 70 -0.23 -9.72 -12.56
CA MET A 70 -0.63 -9.73 -11.16
C MET A 70 0.25 -8.79 -10.33
N ASP A 71 1.57 -8.82 -10.53
CA ASP A 71 2.50 -7.93 -9.83
C ASP A 71 2.22 -6.46 -10.12
N LEU A 72 1.89 -6.12 -11.37
CA LEU A 72 1.47 -4.76 -11.75
C LEU A 72 0.15 -4.36 -11.05
N ILE A 73 -0.88 -5.22 -11.10
CA ILE A 73 -2.17 -4.97 -10.45
C ILE A 73 -1.98 -4.76 -8.94
N VAL A 74 -1.28 -5.68 -8.28
CA VAL A 74 -1.05 -5.64 -6.83
C VAL A 74 -0.24 -4.39 -6.45
N SER A 75 0.75 -3.99 -7.26
CA SER A 75 1.53 -2.77 -7.03
C SER A 75 0.65 -1.52 -7.09
N PHE A 76 -0.20 -1.38 -8.12
CA PHE A 76 -1.14 -0.25 -8.21
C PHE A 76 -2.18 -0.26 -7.09
N TRP A 77 -2.72 -1.44 -6.76
CA TRP A 77 -3.74 -1.56 -5.72
C TRP A 77 -3.18 -1.24 -4.34
N THR A 78 -1.94 -1.64 -4.06
CA THR A 78 -1.23 -1.31 -2.82
C THR A 78 -1.03 0.19 -2.67
N PHE A 79 -0.67 0.89 -3.75
CA PHE A 79 -0.57 2.35 -3.75
C PHE A 79 -1.91 3.05 -3.50
N ILE A 80 -2.99 2.50 -4.04
CA ILE A 80 -4.35 3.06 -3.91
C ILE A 80 -4.88 2.93 -2.47
N VAL A 81 -4.61 1.81 -1.79
CA VAL A 81 -5.17 1.50 -0.48
C VAL A 81 -4.22 1.87 0.66
N GLN A 82 -2.95 1.52 0.51
CA GLN A 82 -1.84 1.75 1.44
C GLN A 82 -2.23 1.63 2.93
N PRO A 83 -2.49 0.40 3.43
CA PRO A 83 -2.82 0.18 4.83
C PRO A 83 -1.58 0.29 5.72
N ILE A 84 -1.61 1.19 6.70
CA ILE A 84 -0.55 1.36 7.72
C ILE A 84 -1.04 0.78 9.04
N PRO A 85 -0.51 -0.38 9.49
CA PRO A 85 -0.82 -0.89 10.81
C PRO A 85 -0.13 -0.02 11.87
N VAL A 86 -0.93 0.51 12.79
CA VAL A 86 -0.45 1.30 13.93
C VAL A 86 -0.87 0.59 15.21
N ILE A 87 0.09 0.36 16.09
CA ILE A 87 -0.16 -0.18 17.42
C ILE A 87 -0.11 1.00 18.40
N SER A 88 -1.21 1.28 19.08
CA SER A 88 -1.28 2.32 20.11
C SER A 88 -1.92 1.73 21.36
N HIS A 89 -1.20 1.76 22.48
CA HIS A 89 -1.68 1.36 23.80
C HIS A 89 -2.36 -0.03 23.83
N GLY A 90 -1.79 -1.01 23.13
CA GLY A 90 -2.30 -2.40 23.08
C GLY A 90 -3.37 -2.66 22.02
N TYR A 91 -3.92 -1.62 21.37
CA TYR A 91 -4.87 -1.75 20.28
C TYR A 91 -4.18 -1.65 18.91
N ARG A 92 -4.48 -2.60 18.02
CA ARG A 92 -4.04 -2.58 16.62
C ARG A 92 -5.09 -1.86 15.79
N THR A 93 -4.73 -0.70 15.23
CA THR A 93 -5.57 0.05 14.29
C THR A 93 -4.90 0.09 12.93
N VAL A 94 -5.68 0.05 11.85
CA VAL A 94 -5.16 0.17 10.48
C VAL A 94 -5.58 1.52 9.93
N LEU A 95 -4.60 2.34 9.59
CA LEU A 95 -4.82 3.63 8.94
C LEU A 95 -4.77 3.45 7.42
N MET A 96 -5.73 4.05 6.71
CA MET A 96 -5.73 4.08 5.24
C MET A 96 -4.95 5.32 4.79
N ASN A 97 -3.82 5.13 4.12
CA ASN A 97 -2.97 6.23 3.67
C ASN A 97 -2.96 6.46 2.15
N GLY A 98 -3.58 5.56 1.38
CA GLY A 98 -3.61 5.68 -0.06
C GLY A 98 -4.55 6.77 -0.57
N ILE A 99 -4.75 6.82 -1.89
CA ILE A 99 -5.57 7.84 -2.58
C ILE A 99 -6.97 7.96 -1.98
N PHE A 100 -7.57 6.84 -1.54
CA PHE A 100 -8.89 6.83 -0.94
C PHE A 100 -8.95 7.33 0.51
N ARG A 101 -7.85 7.84 1.09
CA ARG A 101 -7.85 8.44 2.43
C ARG A 101 -8.91 9.52 2.61
N LYS A 102 -9.13 10.36 1.59
CA LYS A 102 -10.13 11.45 1.61
C LYS A 102 -11.55 10.98 1.29
N SER A 103 -11.72 9.71 0.91
CA SER A 103 -13.03 9.16 0.54
C SER A 103 -13.87 8.82 1.77
N SER A 104 -15.18 8.74 1.56
CA SER A 104 -16.16 8.38 2.58
C SER A 104 -15.83 7.05 3.24
N GLN A 105 -16.12 6.91 4.54
CA GLN A 105 -15.88 5.69 5.31
C GLN A 105 -16.37 4.38 4.65
N PRO A 106 -17.59 4.29 4.08
CA PRO A 106 -18.04 3.06 3.43
C PRO A 106 -17.22 2.70 2.19
N ILE A 107 -16.78 3.68 1.41
CA ILE A 107 -15.94 3.47 0.22
C ILE A 107 -14.56 2.98 0.64
N ARG A 108 -13.97 3.56 1.69
CA ARG A 108 -12.70 3.11 2.25
C ARG A 108 -12.75 1.66 2.70
N TYR A 109 -13.82 1.27 3.39
CA TYR A 109 -14.00 -0.10 3.86
C TYR A 109 -14.19 -1.08 2.70
N ALA A 110 -15.01 -0.74 1.69
CA ALA A 110 -15.22 -1.56 0.51
C ALA A 110 -13.92 -1.79 -0.27
N VAL A 111 -13.16 -0.72 -0.54
CA VAL A 111 -11.87 -0.81 -1.23
C VAL A 111 -10.86 -1.65 -0.44
N TYR A 112 -10.83 -1.50 0.88
CA TYR A 112 -9.98 -2.33 1.74
C TYR A 112 -10.35 -3.81 1.66
N LEU A 113 -11.64 -4.16 1.70
CA LEU A 113 -12.09 -5.54 1.56
C LEU A 113 -11.72 -6.13 0.20
N ILE A 114 -11.86 -5.36 -0.88
CA ILE A 114 -11.44 -5.78 -2.22
C ILE A 114 -9.92 -6.04 -2.25
N TRP A 115 -9.12 -5.17 -1.62
CA TRP A 115 -7.67 -5.37 -1.53
C TRP A 115 -7.30 -6.62 -0.74
N VAL A 116 -7.91 -6.85 0.42
CA VAL A 116 -7.69 -8.07 1.23
C VAL A 116 -8.08 -9.32 0.45
N GLN A 117 -9.19 -9.28 -0.28
CA GLN A 117 -9.60 -10.37 -1.17
C GLN A 117 -8.54 -10.62 -2.25
N MET A 118 -8.01 -9.58 -2.90
CA MET A 118 -6.97 -9.78 -3.91
C MET A 118 -5.69 -10.42 -3.33
N LEU A 119 -5.33 -10.12 -2.08
CA LEU A 119 -4.15 -10.68 -1.42
C LEU A 119 -4.35 -12.14 -0.98
N ILE A 120 -5.56 -12.50 -0.54
CA ILE A 120 -5.88 -13.88 -0.14
C ILE A 120 -5.98 -14.80 -1.36
N PHE A 121 -6.39 -14.27 -2.51
CA PHE A 121 -6.61 -15.04 -3.73
C PHE A 121 -5.47 -14.96 -4.76
N SER A 122 -4.34 -14.30 -4.41
CA SER A 122 -3.08 -14.35 -5.17
C SER A 122 -2.22 -15.53 -4.72
#